data_AF-A0A7V2X7I0-F1
#
_entry.id   AF-A0A7V2X7I0-F1
#
_cell.length_a   1.000
_cell.length_b   1.000
_cell.length_c   1.000
_cell.angle_alpha   90.00
_cell.angle_beta   90.00
_cell.angle_gamma   90.00
#
_symmetry.space_group_name_H-M   'P 1'
#
loop_
_entity.id
_entity.type
_entity.pdbx_description
1 polymer ?
#
loop_
_entity_poly.entity_id
_entity_poly.type
_entity_poly.pdbx_seq_one_letter_code
_entity_poly.pdbx_strand_id
1 'polypeptide(L)'
;MRGCTVRTLIIAAGLILFVIGCAGPGNPRPLKTEQERTTADQTSPQKSAEESSTKTKPDQVDLSGVPRCGLNLTLGNVAGDRLDGHVEVIRLGGGKIDPFRIKAGKFQGDLPAGTYRLYIYAHEAGVPVLVDMKDITLSPDKPASVEISLLEGAGGVVPLMAFDTDGDMAMDRVELACGTDPANPADVPGRAPAPVYIKVIKNTEGWYKGDLHAQSSFGEGTESVKDLIARAEKAGLDFLAITDLHTMASVQDPGYQSDRLALVPAMKWGNREQGYALIYGPMTLPEMPALPEMAQGECLRAQ
;
A
#
# COMPACT_ATOMS: atom_id res chain seq x y z
N MET A 1 -11.11 17.43 -78.32
CA MET A 1 -11.05 16.07 -77.74
C MET A 1 -9.77 15.94 -76.94
N ARG A 2 -9.89 15.52 -75.66
CA ARG A 2 -8.83 15.26 -74.67
C ARG A 2 -8.08 16.54 -74.22
N GLY A 3 -8.09 16.99 -72.98
CA GLY A 3 -8.53 16.43 -71.70
C GLY A 3 -7.54 16.91 -70.62
N CYS A 4 -8.09 17.53 -69.57
CA CYS A 4 -7.57 17.90 -68.24
C CYS A 4 -6.20 17.33 -67.80
N THR A 5 -5.39 18.00 -66.96
CA THR A 5 -5.78 18.66 -65.69
C THR A 5 -4.67 19.61 -65.21
N VAL A 6 -5.05 20.76 -64.68
CA VAL A 6 -4.17 21.75 -64.02
C VAL A 6 -3.79 21.25 -62.61
N ARG A 7 -2.50 21.28 -62.28
CA ARG A 7 -1.98 21.05 -60.91
C ARG A 7 -1.99 22.38 -60.14
N THR A 8 -2.90 22.50 -59.17
CA THR A 8 -2.89 23.58 -58.18
C THR A 8 -2.11 23.13 -56.96
N LEU A 9 -1.01 23.82 -56.67
CA LEU A 9 -0.23 23.68 -55.45
C LEU A 9 -0.90 24.54 -54.36
N ILE A 10 -1.48 23.93 -53.33
CA ILE A 10 -2.01 24.65 -52.16
C ILE A 10 -1.02 24.44 -51.01
N ILE A 11 -0.42 25.54 -50.58
CA ILE A 11 0.39 25.67 -49.36
C ILE A 11 -0.61 25.79 -48.20
N ALA A 12 -0.63 24.81 -47.30
CA ALA A 12 -1.35 24.91 -46.03
C ALA A 12 -0.34 25.12 -44.90
N ALA A 13 -0.43 26.28 -44.27
CA ALA A 13 0.37 26.72 -43.13
C ALA A 13 0.08 25.87 -41.89
N GLY A 14 1.12 25.30 -41.29
CA GLY A 14 1.06 24.65 -39.99
C GLY A 14 1.03 25.69 -38.87
N LEU A 15 -0.09 25.74 -38.16
CA LEU A 15 -0.27 26.53 -36.95
C LEU A 15 0.27 25.71 -35.75
N ILE A 16 1.48 26.00 -35.30
CA ILE A 16 2.06 25.43 -34.07
C ILE A 16 1.70 26.36 -32.91
N LEU A 17 0.73 25.94 -32.08
CA LEU A 17 0.41 26.58 -30.80
C LEU A 17 1.39 26.07 -29.73
N PHE A 18 2.32 26.94 -29.32
CA PHE A 18 3.10 26.76 -28.09
C PHE A 18 2.21 27.10 -26.89
N VAL A 19 1.92 26.10 -26.05
CA VAL A 19 1.35 26.33 -24.71
C VAL A 19 2.52 26.68 -23.78
N ILE A 20 2.71 27.98 -23.54
CA ILE A 20 3.61 28.49 -22.51
C ILE A 20 2.86 28.40 -21.18
N GLY A 21 3.29 27.49 -20.31
CA GLY A 21 2.84 27.43 -18.93
C GLY A 21 3.30 28.66 -18.15
N CYS A 22 2.36 29.40 -17.59
CA CYS A 22 2.62 30.50 -16.67
C CYS A 22 3.14 29.96 -15.33
N ALA A 23 4.46 29.84 -15.19
CA ALA A 23 5.11 29.81 -13.89
C ALA A 23 5.17 31.24 -13.35
N GLY A 24 4.31 31.55 -12.37
CA GLY A 24 4.38 32.82 -11.64
C GLY A 24 5.68 32.91 -10.82
N PRO A 25 6.33 34.08 -10.73
CA PRO A 25 7.59 34.20 -10.02
C PRO A 25 7.35 34.16 -8.50
N GLY A 26 7.70 33.04 -7.87
CA GLY A 26 7.72 32.88 -6.42
C GLY A 26 8.84 33.75 -5.82
N ASN A 27 8.45 34.77 -5.06
CA ASN A 27 9.37 35.63 -4.34
C ASN A 27 9.78 34.95 -3.01
N PRO A 28 11.07 34.67 -2.74
CA PRO A 28 11.48 34.04 -1.48
C PRO A 28 11.46 35.08 -0.35
N ARG A 29 10.51 34.96 0.58
CA ARG A 29 10.58 35.70 1.85
C ARG A 29 11.52 34.95 2.81
N PRO A 30 12.52 35.61 3.41
CA PRO A 30 13.36 34.98 4.42
C PRO A 30 12.58 34.79 5.73
N LEU A 31 12.69 33.60 6.31
CA LEU A 31 12.22 33.28 7.66
C LEU A 31 12.93 34.20 8.66
N LYS A 32 12.15 34.98 9.42
CA LYS A 32 12.66 35.80 10.51
C LYS A 32 13.18 34.90 11.62
N THR A 33 14.46 35.05 11.93
CA THR A 33 15.12 34.57 13.15
C THR A 33 14.47 35.21 14.36
N GLU A 34 13.86 34.41 15.23
CA GLU A 34 13.36 34.88 16.52
C GLU A 34 14.51 34.94 17.52
N GLN A 35 14.63 36.11 18.15
CA GLN A 35 15.74 36.50 19.01
C GLN A 35 15.73 35.74 20.33
N GLU A 36 16.95 35.39 20.72
CA GLU A 36 17.42 34.98 22.04
C GLU A 36 16.78 35.80 23.18
N ARG A 37 16.15 35.11 24.13
CA ARG A 37 15.81 35.69 25.45
C ARG A 37 16.34 34.79 26.55
N THR A 38 17.28 35.35 27.29
CA THR A 38 18.06 34.78 28.40
C THR A 38 17.22 34.47 29.64
N THR A 39 17.45 33.26 30.18
CA THR A 39 17.48 32.82 31.60
C THR A 39 16.54 33.43 32.63
N ALA A 40 15.66 32.60 33.21
CA ALA A 40 15.84 31.98 34.53
C ALA A 40 14.47 31.56 35.10
N ASP A 41 14.20 30.26 35.21
CA ASP A 41 13.85 29.67 36.50
C ASP A 41 14.05 28.15 36.44
N GLN A 42 14.74 27.62 37.45
CA GLN A 42 15.04 26.21 37.57
C GLN A 42 13.87 25.52 38.27
N THR A 43 13.21 24.60 37.56
CA THR A 43 12.47 23.53 38.23
C THR A 43 12.59 22.28 37.37
N SER A 44 13.38 21.33 37.87
CA SER A 44 13.67 20.05 37.23
C SER A 44 12.40 19.26 36.92
N PRO A 45 12.17 18.83 35.67
CA PRO A 45 11.16 17.82 35.39
C PRO A 45 11.77 16.42 35.56
N GLN A 46 11.13 15.63 36.42
CA GLN A 46 11.36 14.21 36.59
C GLN A 46 11.36 13.49 35.24
N LYS A 47 12.32 12.58 35.11
CA LYS A 47 12.41 11.53 34.10
C LYS A 47 11.16 10.65 34.20
N SER A 48 10.09 10.99 33.47
CA SER A 48 8.96 10.08 33.26
C SER A 48 9.44 8.95 32.36
N ALA A 49 9.65 7.81 32.99
CA ALA A 49 9.85 6.54 32.33
C ALA A 49 8.68 6.31 31.36
N GLU A 50 9.01 6.13 30.08
CA GLU A 50 8.11 5.48 29.13
C GLU A 50 7.88 4.06 29.63
N GLU A 51 6.78 3.88 30.37
CA GLU A 51 6.18 2.57 30.55
C GLU A 51 5.68 2.11 29.18
N SER A 52 6.57 1.43 28.46
CA SER A 52 6.23 0.47 27.42
C SER A 52 5.28 -0.54 28.04
N SER A 53 3.98 -0.25 27.97
CA SER A 53 2.94 -1.24 28.26
C SER A 53 2.93 -2.25 27.11
N THR A 54 3.78 -3.26 27.24
CA THR A 54 3.76 -4.47 26.43
C THR A 54 2.49 -5.24 26.78
N LYS A 55 1.36 -4.80 26.21
CA LYS A 55 0.22 -5.71 26.01
C LYS A 55 0.62 -6.63 24.86
N THR A 56 1.17 -7.79 25.22
CA THR A 56 1.44 -8.89 24.29
C THR A 56 0.17 -9.15 23.48
N LYS A 57 0.22 -8.90 22.17
CA LYS A 57 -0.87 -9.27 21.25
C LYS A 57 -1.07 -10.80 21.33
N PRO A 58 -2.30 -11.32 21.34
CA PRO A 58 -2.57 -12.72 21.72
C PRO A 58 -2.01 -13.84 20.81
N ASP A 59 -1.37 -13.54 19.68
CA ASP A 59 -1.13 -14.54 18.61
C ASP A 59 0.34 -14.77 18.22
N GLN A 60 1.33 -14.26 18.97
CA GLN A 60 2.73 -14.51 18.64
C GLN A 60 3.21 -15.85 19.22
N VAL A 61 3.10 -16.91 18.42
CA VAL A 61 3.77 -18.19 18.69
C VAL A 61 5.28 -17.96 18.82
N ASP A 62 5.86 -18.35 19.95
CA ASP A 62 7.31 -18.31 20.15
C ASP A 62 8.01 -19.37 19.27
N LEU A 63 8.97 -18.92 18.47
CA LEU A 63 9.72 -19.74 17.52
C LEU A 63 11.17 -20.00 17.97
N SER A 64 11.58 -19.51 19.15
CA SER A 64 12.97 -19.56 19.63
C SER A 64 13.56 -20.98 19.73
N GLY A 65 12.72 -21.99 19.98
CA GLY A 65 13.12 -23.40 20.07
C GLY A 65 12.87 -24.23 18.79
N VAL A 66 12.36 -23.63 17.72
CA VAL A 66 12.01 -24.36 16.50
C VAL A 66 13.26 -24.54 15.63
N PRO A 67 13.59 -25.76 15.17
CA PRO A 67 14.74 -26.00 14.30
C PRO A 67 14.69 -25.12 13.05
N ARG A 68 15.83 -24.59 12.63
CA ARG A 68 15.92 -23.79 11.40
C ARG A 68 16.33 -24.68 10.21
N CYS A 69 15.72 -24.42 9.07
CA CYS A 69 15.85 -25.22 7.86
C CYS A 69 16.17 -24.31 6.67
N GLY A 70 17.09 -24.75 5.82
CA GLY A 70 17.54 -23.99 4.67
C GLY A 70 16.46 -23.81 3.61
N LEU A 71 16.36 -22.58 3.10
CA LEU A 71 15.57 -22.18 1.97
C LEU A 71 16.48 -21.51 0.94
N ASN A 72 16.49 -22.07 -0.28
CA ASN A 72 17.08 -21.44 -1.44
C ASN A 72 15.97 -20.95 -2.35
N LEU A 73 16.06 -19.71 -2.80
CA LEU A 73 15.12 -19.17 -3.77
C LEU A 73 15.87 -18.51 -4.92
N THR A 74 15.41 -18.77 -6.14
CA THR A 74 15.89 -18.10 -7.33
C THR A 74 14.75 -17.41 -8.05
N LEU A 75 14.99 -16.18 -8.48
CA LEU A 75 14.04 -15.34 -9.21
C LEU A 75 14.73 -14.83 -10.48
N GLY A 76 14.19 -15.21 -11.62
CA GLY A 76 14.68 -14.77 -12.92
C GLY A 76 13.60 -14.85 -13.98
N ASN A 77 14.02 -14.69 -15.22
CA ASN A 77 13.15 -14.87 -16.38
C ASN A 77 13.71 -15.91 -17.35
N VAL A 78 12.92 -16.30 -18.35
CA VAL A 78 13.31 -17.27 -19.38
C VAL A 78 14.43 -16.76 -20.30
N ALA A 79 14.70 -15.45 -20.31
CA ALA A 79 15.83 -14.85 -21.03
C ALA A 79 17.16 -14.98 -20.25
N GLY A 80 17.10 -15.44 -19.00
CA GLY A 80 18.26 -15.66 -18.13
C GLY A 80 18.60 -14.48 -17.22
N ASP A 81 17.80 -13.41 -17.22
CA ASP A 81 17.99 -12.29 -16.32
C ASP A 81 17.71 -12.69 -14.88
N ARG A 82 18.41 -12.04 -13.96
CA ARG A 82 18.28 -12.21 -12.52
C ARG A 82 17.60 -10.97 -11.96
N LEU A 83 16.44 -11.17 -11.33
CA LEU A 83 15.60 -10.05 -10.90
C LEU A 83 15.77 -9.79 -9.40
N ASP A 84 15.73 -8.52 -9.04
CA ASP A 84 15.57 -8.12 -7.64
C ASP A 84 14.11 -8.29 -7.23
N GLY A 85 13.88 -8.51 -5.93
CA GLY A 85 12.55 -8.72 -5.42
C GLY A 85 12.52 -8.86 -3.91
N HIS A 86 11.37 -9.29 -3.41
CA HIS A 86 11.22 -9.68 -2.01
C HIS A 86 10.15 -10.76 -1.85
N VAL A 87 10.12 -11.38 -0.68
CA VAL A 87 9.15 -12.41 -0.33
C VAL A 87 8.48 -12.02 0.96
N GLU A 88 7.15 -11.94 0.91
CA GLU A 88 6.31 -11.92 2.11
C GLU A 88 5.98 -13.35 2.51
N VAL A 89 6.11 -13.64 3.80
CA VAL A 89 6.07 -15.02 4.31
C VAL A 89 4.99 -15.15 5.37
N ILE A 90 4.01 -16.00 5.11
CA ILE A 90 2.99 -16.38 6.10
C ILE A 90 3.27 -17.78 6.57
N ARG A 91 3.51 -17.96 7.88
CA ARG A 91 3.58 -19.28 8.50
C ARG A 91 2.16 -19.77 8.79
N LEU A 92 1.75 -20.87 8.16
CA LEU A 92 0.37 -21.39 8.29
C LEU A 92 0.06 -21.93 9.70
N GLY A 93 1.09 -22.25 10.48
CA GLY A 93 0.98 -22.63 11.89
C GLY A 93 1.06 -21.46 12.88
N GLY A 94 0.94 -20.21 12.41
CA GLY A 94 1.12 -19.02 13.22
C GLY A 94 2.59 -18.69 13.54
N GLY A 95 2.80 -17.54 14.16
CA GLY A 95 4.13 -16.96 14.40
C GLY A 95 4.57 -16.04 13.25
N LYS A 96 5.09 -14.87 13.61
CA LYS A 96 5.52 -13.85 12.65
C LYS A 96 6.86 -14.23 12.04
N ILE A 97 6.96 -14.13 10.72
CA ILE A 97 8.22 -14.19 9.97
C ILE A 97 8.40 -12.85 9.27
N ASP A 98 9.58 -12.24 9.43
CA ASP A 98 9.88 -11.02 8.70
C ASP A 98 10.13 -11.35 7.22
N PRO A 99 9.67 -10.48 6.30
CA PRO A 99 9.93 -10.67 4.87
C PRO A 99 11.42 -10.53 4.58
N PHE A 100 11.85 -11.11 3.45
CA PHE A 100 13.25 -11.06 3.03
C PHE A 100 13.40 -10.62 1.58
N ARG A 101 14.54 -9.99 1.28
CA ARG A 101 14.86 -9.51 -0.07
C ARG A 101 15.53 -10.60 -0.91
N ILE A 102 15.23 -10.58 -2.20
CA ILE A 102 15.94 -11.33 -3.23
C ILE A 102 16.84 -10.32 -3.94
N LYS A 103 18.15 -10.57 -3.97
CA LYS A 103 19.12 -9.69 -4.64
C LYS A 103 19.86 -10.45 -5.72
N ALA A 104 19.97 -9.83 -6.90
CA ALA A 104 20.53 -10.47 -8.09
C ALA A 104 19.91 -11.85 -8.35
N GLY A 105 18.59 -11.95 -8.21
CA GLY A 105 17.82 -13.17 -8.48
C GLY A 105 18.07 -14.34 -7.55
N LYS A 106 18.67 -14.13 -6.37
CA LYS A 106 18.94 -15.19 -5.40
C LYS A 106 18.65 -14.77 -3.97
N PHE A 107 18.15 -15.71 -3.20
CA PHE A 107 18.10 -15.68 -1.75
C PHE A 107 18.55 -17.03 -1.20
N GLN A 108 19.35 -17.00 -0.14
CA GLN A 108 19.73 -18.17 0.63
C GLN A 108 19.69 -17.79 2.10
N GLY A 109 18.90 -18.53 2.87
CA GLY A 109 18.75 -18.30 4.30
C GLY A 109 18.00 -19.44 4.95
N ASP A 110 17.76 -19.30 6.25
CA ASP A 110 17.02 -20.31 7.00
C ASP A 110 15.72 -19.74 7.53
N LEU A 111 14.68 -20.56 7.58
CA LEU A 111 13.43 -20.29 8.29
C LEU A 111 13.19 -21.40 9.32
N PRO A 112 12.42 -21.15 10.39
CA PRO A 112 11.98 -22.22 11.30
C PRO A 112 11.30 -23.36 10.54
N ALA A 113 11.31 -24.58 11.07
CA ALA A 113 10.55 -25.69 10.51
C ALA A 113 9.04 -25.38 10.55
N GLY A 114 8.33 -25.77 9.49
CA GLY A 114 6.91 -25.52 9.35
C GLY A 114 6.43 -25.41 7.90
N THR A 115 5.13 -25.13 7.76
CA THR A 115 4.49 -24.88 6.48
C THR A 115 4.30 -23.38 6.28
N TYR A 116 4.64 -22.90 5.10
CA TYR A 116 4.65 -21.50 4.73
C TYR A 116 3.90 -21.28 3.44
N ARG A 117 3.26 -20.13 3.33
CA ARG A 117 2.85 -19.52 2.08
C ARG A 117 3.78 -18.35 1.78
N LEU A 118 4.39 -18.37 0.61
CA LEU A 118 5.30 -17.34 0.11
C LEU A 118 4.55 -16.52 -0.94
N TYR A 119 4.52 -15.21 -0.78
CA TYR A 119 4.12 -14.25 -1.82
C TYR A 119 5.39 -13.62 -2.37
N ILE A 120 5.69 -13.90 -3.63
CA ILE A 120 6.98 -13.59 -4.24
C ILE A 120 6.78 -12.41 -5.18
N TYR A 121 7.47 -11.31 -4.89
CA TYR A 121 7.38 -10.08 -5.66
C TYR A 121 8.68 -9.84 -6.43
N ALA A 122 8.56 -9.53 -7.72
CA ALA A 122 9.65 -9.00 -8.52
C ALA A 122 9.60 -7.46 -8.50
N HIS A 123 10.77 -6.82 -8.55
CA HIS A 123 10.89 -5.36 -8.61
C HIS A 123 11.20 -4.91 -10.03
N GLU A 124 10.30 -4.16 -10.65
CA GLU A 124 10.52 -3.51 -11.94
C GLU A 124 10.56 -2.00 -11.73
N ALA A 125 11.72 -1.37 -11.97
CA ALA A 125 11.95 0.05 -11.72
C ALA A 125 11.54 0.53 -10.29
N GLY A 126 11.62 -0.36 -9.29
CA GLY A 126 11.24 -0.07 -7.91
C GLY A 126 9.77 -0.34 -7.57
N VAL A 127 8.97 -0.76 -8.55
CA VAL A 127 7.58 -1.19 -8.36
C VAL A 127 7.55 -2.68 -8.03
N PRO A 128 7.01 -3.08 -6.87
CA PRO A 128 6.81 -4.50 -6.54
C PRO A 128 5.57 -5.05 -7.24
N VAL A 129 5.73 -6.14 -7.99
CA VAL A 129 4.64 -6.88 -8.63
C VAL A 129 4.62 -8.30 -8.11
N LEU A 130 3.47 -8.80 -7.66
CA LEU A 130 3.32 -10.19 -7.20
C LEU A 130 3.38 -11.13 -8.41
N VAL A 131 4.42 -11.96 -8.48
CA VAL A 131 4.71 -12.80 -9.67
C VAL A 131 4.51 -14.30 -9.44
N ASP A 132 4.47 -14.74 -8.18
CA ASP A 132 4.11 -16.11 -7.82
C ASP A 132 3.67 -16.19 -6.34
N MET A 133 2.87 -17.22 -6.05
CA MET A 133 2.52 -17.63 -4.70
C MET A 133 2.82 -19.12 -4.54
N LYS A 134 3.59 -19.49 -3.51
CA LYS A 134 4.00 -20.89 -3.29
C LYS A 134 3.77 -21.31 -1.84
N ASP A 135 3.10 -22.46 -1.68
CA ASP A 135 3.10 -23.17 -0.41
C ASP A 135 4.31 -24.10 -0.33
N ILE A 136 5.10 -23.99 0.73
CA ILE A 136 6.28 -24.83 0.98
C ILE A 136 6.22 -25.45 2.38
N THR A 137 6.90 -26.57 2.55
CA THR A 137 7.12 -27.19 3.87
C THR A 137 8.60 -27.37 4.11
N LEU A 138 9.07 -26.87 5.25
CA LEU A 138 10.45 -26.96 5.70
C LEU A 138 10.55 -27.89 6.90
N SER A 139 11.47 -28.84 6.82
CA SER A 139 11.87 -29.71 7.93
C SER A 139 13.38 -29.97 7.87
N PRO A 140 14.03 -30.38 8.97
CA PRO A 140 15.49 -30.56 9.01
C PRO A 140 16.04 -31.54 7.96
N ASP A 141 15.23 -32.52 7.58
CA ASP A 141 15.48 -33.51 6.55
C ASP A 141 15.11 -33.06 5.13
N LYS A 142 14.36 -31.95 5.01
CA LYS A 142 13.80 -31.45 3.75
C LYS A 142 13.99 -29.93 3.63
N PRO A 143 15.20 -29.45 3.28
CA PRO A 143 15.36 -28.08 2.82
C PRO A 143 14.53 -27.85 1.55
N ALA A 144 14.03 -26.63 1.35
CA ALA A 144 13.28 -26.27 0.14
C ALA A 144 14.14 -25.47 -0.83
N SER A 145 13.92 -25.71 -2.12
CA SER A 145 14.41 -24.86 -3.20
C SER A 145 13.22 -24.41 -4.04
N VAL A 146 13.07 -23.09 -4.20
CA VAL A 146 12.02 -22.47 -4.99
C VAL A 146 12.67 -21.79 -6.19
N GLU A 147 12.24 -22.17 -7.40
CA GLU A 147 12.73 -21.59 -8.65
C GLU A 147 11.57 -20.90 -9.37
N ILE A 148 11.73 -19.60 -9.59
CA ILE A 148 10.80 -18.75 -10.31
C ILE A 148 11.48 -18.29 -11.59
N SER A 149 10.90 -18.67 -12.73
CA SER A 149 11.36 -18.28 -14.06
C SER A 149 10.18 -17.67 -14.81
N LEU A 150 10.16 -16.34 -14.89
CA LEU A 150 9.09 -15.57 -15.51
C LEU A 150 9.17 -15.62 -17.02
N LEU A 151 8.02 -15.82 -17.67
CA LEU A 151 7.86 -15.60 -19.10
C LEU A 151 7.50 -14.14 -19.37
N GLU A 152 6.66 -13.58 -18.49
CA GLU A 152 6.19 -12.22 -18.50
C GLU A 152 7.36 -11.26 -18.26
N GLY A 153 7.41 -10.19 -19.04
CA GLY A 153 8.51 -9.22 -19.01
C GLY A 153 9.86 -9.72 -19.53
N ALA A 154 10.02 -11.00 -19.90
CA ALA A 154 11.32 -11.57 -20.26
C ALA A 154 12.00 -10.92 -21.48
N GLY A 155 11.23 -10.29 -22.37
CA GLY A 155 11.76 -9.57 -23.52
C GLY A 155 12.19 -8.12 -23.24
N GLY A 156 11.93 -7.59 -22.04
CA GLY A 156 12.22 -6.20 -21.65
C GLY A 156 11.41 -5.12 -22.39
N VAL A 157 10.55 -5.50 -23.36
CA VAL A 157 9.71 -4.59 -24.14
C VAL A 157 8.36 -4.35 -23.47
N VAL A 158 7.81 -5.39 -22.84
CA VAL A 158 6.52 -5.35 -22.15
C VAL A 158 6.80 -5.37 -20.65
N PRO A 159 6.40 -4.34 -19.87
CA PRO A 159 6.63 -4.31 -18.43
C PRO A 159 5.79 -5.36 -17.70
N LEU A 160 6.19 -5.75 -16.49
CA LEU A 160 5.45 -6.70 -15.66
C LEU A 160 4.03 -6.20 -15.36
N MET A 161 3.85 -4.90 -15.14
CA MET A 161 2.54 -4.27 -14.91
C MET A 161 1.58 -4.40 -16.10
N ALA A 162 2.05 -4.71 -17.32
CA ALA A 162 1.15 -4.95 -18.44
C ALA A 162 0.44 -6.31 -18.39
N PHE A 163 0.77 -7.13 -17.39
CA PHE A 163 0.16 -8.44 -17.12
C PHE A 163 -0.70 -8.42 -15.84
N ASP A 164 -1.08 -7.22 -15.40
CA ASP A 164 -1.96 -6.92 -14.28
C ASP A 164 -3.11 -6.06 -14.87
N THR A 165 -4.30 -6.65 -14.97
CA THR A 165 -5.45 -6.09 -15.70
C THR A 165 -6.13 -4.96 -14.93
N ASP A 166 -6.22 -5.06 -13.61
CA ASP A 166 -6.93 -4.09 -12.77
C ASP A 166 -6.01 -3.12 -12.02
N GLY A 167 -4.69 -3.34 -12.08
CA GLY A 167 -3.66 -2.46 -11.55
C GLY A 167 -3.41 -2.64 -10.05
N ASP A 168 -3.81 -3.75 -9.45
CA ASP A 168 -3.68 -4.01 -8.02
C ASP A 168 -2.28 -4.50 -7.58
N MET A 169 -1.34 -4.59 -8.53
CA MET A 169 0.04 -5.06 -8.42
C MET A 169 0.17 -6.59 -8.32
N ALA A 170 -0.87 -7.35 -8.63
CA ALA A 170 -0.81 -8.79 -8.83
C ALA A 170 -0.97 -9.15 -10.30
N MET A 171 -0.16 -10.10 -10.77
CA MET A 171 -0.30 -10.55 -12.15
C MET A 171 -1.55 -11.44 -12.30
N ASP A 172 -2.30 -11.26 -13.38
CA ASP A 172 -3.53 -12.02 -13.68
C ASP A 172 -3.33 -13.53 -13.55
N ARG A 173 -2.18 -14.05 -14.01
CA ARG A 173 -1.87 -15.49 -13.92
C ARG A 173 -1.78 -15.95 -12.47
N VAL A 174 -1.21 -15.14 -11.58
CA VAL A 174 -1.06 -15.46 -10.16
C VAL A 174 -2.42 -15.46 -9.49
N GLU A 175 -3.24 -14.47 -9.78
CA GLU A 175 -4.62 -14.36 -9.28
C GLU A 175 -5.46 -15.56 -9.69
N LEU A 176 -5.48 -15.91 -10.98
CA LEU A 176 -6.17 -17.10 -11.49
C LEU A 176 -5.68 -18.38 -10.80
N ALA A 177 -4.39 -18.48 -10.50
CA ALA A 177 -3.83 -19.63 -9.78
C ALA A 177 -4.21 -19.66 -8.29
N CYS A 178 -4.47 -18.50 -7.69
CA CYS A 178 -4.92 -18.33 -6.32
C CYS A 178 -6.45 -18.41 -6.17
N GLY A 179 -7.18 -18.34 -7.28
CA GLY A 179 -8.64 -18.35 -7.32
C GLY A 179 -9.28 -16.99 -7.05
N THR A 180 -8.54 -15.91 -7.26
CA THR A 180 -9.06 -14.54 -7.23
C THR A 180 -9.41 -14.02 -8.63
N ASP A 181 -10.13 -12.90 -8.71
CA ASP A 181 -10.61 -12.29 -9.95
C ASP A 181 -9.69 -11.16 -10.48
N PRO A 182 -8.97 -11.35 -11.61
CA PRO A 182 -8.03 -10.37 -12.17
C PRO A 182 -8.64 -9.06 -12.69
N ALA A 183 -9.96 -8.94 -12.67
CA ALA A 183 -10.66 -7.72 -13.05
C ALA A 183 -11.20 -6.96 -11.84
N ASN A 184 -10.92 -7.42 -10.63
CA ASN A 184 -11.45 -6.88 -9.40
C ASN A 184 -10.32 -6.48 -8.42
N PRO A 185 -9.98 -5.18 -8.32
CA PRO A 185 -8.81 -4.71 -7.56
C PRO A 185 -8.98 -4.84 -6.03
N ALA A 186 -10.10 -5.39 -5.57
CA ALA A 186 -10.35 -5.74 -4.18
C ALA A 186 -10.05 -7.22 -3.86
N ASP A 187 -9.85 -8.07 -4.87
CA ASP A 187 -9.67 -9.51 -4.74
C ASP A 187 -8.20 -9.90 -4.92
N VAL A 188 -7.29 -9.24 -4.20
CA VAL A 188 -5.85 -9.48 -4.33
C VAL A 188 -5.43 -10.74 -3.54
N PRO A 189 -4.59 -11.65 -4.10
CA PRO A 189 -4.07 -12.81 -3.38
C PRO A 189 -3.44 -12.44 -2.03
N GLY A 190 -3.98 -13.01 -0.96
CA GLY A 190 -3.45 -12.82 0.40
C GLY A 190 -3.82 -11.51 1.07
N ARG A 191 -4.61 -10.64 0.43
CA ARG A 191 -5.11 -9.40 1.04
C ARG A 191 -6.58 -9.53 1.38
N ALA A 192 -6.98 -8.91 2.50
CA ALA A 192 -8.38 -8.86 2.88
C ALA A 192 -9.06 -7.65 2.19
N PRO A 193 -10.20 -7.83 1.52
CA PRO A 193 -10.92 -6.70 0.94
C PRO A 193 -11.33 -5.71 2.02
N ALA A 194 -11.27 -4.43 1.70
CA ALA A 194 -11.81 -3.39 2.56
C ALA A 194 -13.34 -3.38 2.42
N PRO A 195 -14.10 -3.16 3.50
CA PRO A 195 -15.54 -3.02 3.40
C PRO A 195 -15.88 -1.66 2.76
N VAL A 196 -16.06 -1.68 1.43
CA VAL A 196 -16.50 -0.52 0.65
C VAL A 196 -18.02 -0.56 0.53
N TYR A 197 -18.69 0.42 1.15
CA TYR A 197 -20.14 0.57 1.07
C TYR A 197 -20.50 1.70 0.10
N ILE A 198 -20.82 1.34 -1.14
CA ILE A 198 -21.28 2.32 -2.13
C ILE A 198 -22.74 2.65 -1.87
N LYS A 199 -22.99 3.88 -1.39
CA LYS A 199 -24.34 4.37 -1.10
C LYS A 199 -24.48 5.84 -1.49
N VAL A 200 -25.56 6.15 -2.21
CA VAL A 200 -25.93 7.52 -2.52
C VAL A 200 -26.72 8.10 -1.34
N ILE A 201 -26.12 9.03 -0.60
CA ILE A 201 -26.76 9.74 0.52
C ILE A 201 -27.57 10.94 0.01
N LYS A 202 -27.01 11.69 -0.94
CA LYS A 202 -27.61 12.90 -1.52
C LYS A 202 -27.37 12.93 -3.03
N ASN A 203 -28.44 13.01 -3.81
CA ASN A 203 -28.41 12.97 -5.27
C ASN A 203 -28.69 14.34 -5.91
N THR A 204 -28.21 15.41 -5.28
CA THR A 204 -28.35 16.78 -5.79
C THR A 204 -26.98 17.44 -5.87
N GLU A 205 -26.76 18.22 -6.91
CA GLU A 205 -25.53 19.00 -7.09
C GLU A 205 -25.36 20.00 -5.94
N GLY A 206 -24.11 20.22 -5.53
CA GLY A 206 -23.78 21.20 -4.51
C GLY A 206 -22.40 20.99 -3.91
N TRP A 207 -22.04 21.90 -2.99
CA TRP A 207 -20.85 21.74 -2.17
C TRP A 207 -21.10 20.73 -1.06
N TYR A 208 -20.15 19.81 -0.88
CA TYR A 208 -20.12 18.88 0.24
C TYR A 208 -19.12 19.37 1.29
N LYS A 209 -19.50 19.24 2.55
CA LYS A 209 -18.66 19.55 3.70
C LYS A 209 -18.37 18.27 4.46
N GLY A 210 -17.12 18.01 4.81
CA GLY A 210 -16.78 16.85 5.61
C GLY A 210 -15.47 16.99 6.34
N ASP A 211 -15.12 15.93 7.06
CA ASP A 211 -13.87 15.81 7.80
C ASP A 211 -13.09 14.61 7.26
N LEU A 212 -11.85 14.87 6.84
CA LEU A 212 -10.97 13.87 6.23
C LEU A 212 -9.92 13.35 7.22
N HIS A 213 -9.95 13.76 8.48
CA HIS A 213 -8.95 13.37 9.47
C HIS A 213 -9.52 13.38 10.89
N ALA A 214 -10.35 12.38 11.19
CA ALA A 214 -10.83 12.12 12.53
C ALA A 214 -10.22 10.83 13.09
N GLN A 215 -10.00 10.75 14.40
CA GLN A 215 -9.50 9.53 15.04
C GLN A 215 -10.50 9.04 16.08
N SER A 216 -10.71 7.73 16.11
CA SER A 216 -11.57 7.03 17.07
C SER A 216 -10.73 6.38 18.17
N SER A 217 -11.39 5.70 19.10
CA SER A 217 -10.77 4.88 20.14
C SER A 217 -9.98 3.66 19.62
N PHE A 218 -10.08 3.32 18.33
CA PHE A 218 -9.21 2.30 17.72
C PHE A 218 -7.81 2.84 17.39
N GLY A 219 -7.69 4.15 17.21
CA GLY A 219 -6.43 4.87 17.01
C GLY A 219 -6.03 5.65 18.26
N GLU A 220 -5.60 6.90 18.06
CA GLU A 220 -5.20 7.80 19.16
C GLU A 220 -6.37 8.71 19.63
N GLY A 221 -7.57 8.50 19.11
CA GLY A 221 -8.77 9.26 19.50
C GLY A 221 -9.39 8.79 20.81
N THR A 222 -10.28 9.60 21.36
CA THR A 222 -10.94 9.32 22.66
C THR A 222 -12.41 8.93 22.52
N GLU A 223 -13.03 9.17 21.36
CA GLU A 223 -14.46 8.89 21.12
C GLU A 223 -14.65 7.50 20.50
N SER A 224 -15.78 6.86 20.82
CA SER A 224 -16.20 5.66 20.10
C SER A 224 -16.55 5.99 18.64
N VAL A 225 -16.50 5.00 17.75
CA VAL A 225 -16.89 5.17 16.34
C VAL A 225 -18.31 5.75 16.22
N LYS A 226 -19.24 5.22 17.00
CA LYS A 226 -20.63 5.66 17.03
C LYS A 226 -20.77 7.14 17.45
N ASP A 227 -20.08 7.55 18.50
CA ASP A 227 -20.17 8.92 19.01
C ASP A 227 -19.54 9.93 18.03
N LEU A 228 -18.43 9.55 17.41
CA LEU A 228 -17.75 10.33 16.38
C LEU A 228 -18.66 10.58 15.17
N ILE A 229 -19.35 9.54 14.68
CA ILE A 229 -20.34 9.64 13.60
C ILE A 229 -21.51 10.51 14.02
N ALA A 230 -22.09 10.28 15.21
CA ALA A 230 -23.21 11.08 15.70
C ALA A 230 -22.84 12.58 15.82
N ARG A 231 -21.61 12.88 16.22
CA ARG A 231 -21.08 14.26 16.27
C ARG A 231 -20.94 14.86 14.88
N ALA A 232 -20.42 14.12 13.91
CA ALA A 232 -20.33 14.55 12.51
C ALA A 232 -21.71 14.83 11.90
N GLU A 233 -22.68 13.95 12.13
CA GLU A 233 -24.07 14.15 11.69
C GLU A 233 -24.69 15.41 12.34
N LYS A 234 -24.49 15.62 13.65
CA LYS A 234 -24.98 16.81 14.35
C LYS A 234 -24.34 18.11 13.82
N ALA A 235 -23.09 18.03 13.36
CA ALA A 235 -22.37 19.15 12.76
C ALA A 235 -22.78 19.41 11.29
N GLY A 236 -23.69 18.60 10.73
CA GLY A 236 -24.15 18.70 9.35
C GLY A 236 -23.04 18.41 8.35
N LEU A 237 -22.15 17.45 8.65
CA LEU A 237 -21.19 16.96 7.68
C LEU A 237 -21.89 16.00 6.69
N ASP A 238 -21.46 16.04 5.43
CA ASP A 238 -21.88 15.16 4.36
C ASP A 238 -21.00 13.90 4.27
N PHE A 239 -19.73 14.01 4.70
CA PHE A 239 -18.81 12.87 4.73
C PHE A 239 -17.84 12.92 5.93
N LEU A 240 -17.37 11.75 6.33
CA LEU A 240 -16.39 11.56 7.41
C LEU A 240 -15.43 10.43 7.06
N ALA A 241 -14.13 10.71 7.20
CA ALA A 241 -13.07 9.71 7.19
C ALA A 241 -12.52 9.52 8.61
N ILE A 242 -12.60 8.30 9.12
CA ILE A 242 -11.94 7.90 10.36
C ILE A 242 -10.56 7.36 9.98
N THR A 243 -9.51 8.08 10.33
CA THR A 243 -8.11 7.82 9.96
C THR A 243 -7.32 7.39 11.19
N ASP A 244 -7.70 6.25 11.78
CA ASP A 244 -6.97 5.69 12.91
C ASP A 244 -5.52 5.33 12.51
N LEU A 245 -4.59 5.47 13.46
CA LEU A 245 -3.17 5.26 13.18
C LEU A 245 -2.86 3.77 12.95
N HIS A 246 -2.37 3.45 11.75
CA HIS A 246 -1.95 2.09 11.33
C HIS A 246 -3.03 1.03 11.40
N THR A 247 -4.30 1.42 11.39
CA THR A 247 -5.41 0.48 11.43
C THR A 247 -6.65 1.05 10.77
N MET A 248 -7.41 0.17 10.13
CA MET A 248 -8.76 0.43 9.69
C MET A 248 -9.79 -0.29 10.56
N ALA A 249 -9.43 -0.83 11.74
CA ALA A 249 -10.34 -1.64 12.55
C ALA A 249 -11.70 -0.96 12.87
N SER A 250 -11.75 0.38 12.88
CA SER A 250 -13.00 1.13 13.04
C SER A 250 -14.03 0.85 11.94
N VAL A 251 -13.63 0.48 10.73
CA VAL A 251 -14.57 0.15 9.64
C VAL A 251 -15.34 -1.15 9.89
N GLN A 252 -14.84 -1.99 10.79
CA GLN A 252 -15.48 -3.25 11.19
C GLN A 252 -16.33 -3.08 12.47
N ASP A 253 -16.31 -1.89 13.09
CA ASP A 253 -17.12 -1.61 14.27
C ASP A 253 -18.61 -1.61 13.88
N PRO A 254 -19.51 -2.29 14.63
CA PRO A 254 -20.94 -2.28 14.33
C PRO A 254 -21.60 -0.88 14.33
N GLY A 255 -20.96 0.09 14.97
CA GLY A 255 -21.34 1.50 14.95
C GLY A 255 -20.87 2.27 13.71
N TYR A 256 -20.04 1.69 12.84
CA TYR A 256 -19.57 2.29 11.59
C TYR A 256 -20.67 2.27 10.52
N GLN A 257 -21.73 3.06 10.73
CA GLN A 257 -22.86 3.13 9.81
C GLN A 257 -23.60 4.46 9.93
N SER A 258 -24.09 4.97 8.80
CA SER A 258 -24.97 6.13 8.75
C SER A 258 -25.86 6.11 7.51
N ASP A 259 -27.07 6.67 7.65
CA ASP A 259 -27.99 6.96 6.54
C ASP A 259 -27.90 8.43 6.07
N ARG A 260 -27.08 9.24 6.75
CA ARG A 260 -27.00 10.71 6.55
C ARG A 260 -25.60 11.19 6.19
N LEU A 261 -24.59 10.37 6.45
CA LEU A 261 -23.18 10.68 6.32
C LEU A 261 -22.52 9.63 5.43
N ALA A 262 -21.78 10.06 4.41
CA ALA A 262 -20.91 9.16 3.65
C ALA A 262 -19.68 8.83 4.50
N LEU A 263 -19.52 7.55 4.84
CA LEU A 263 -18.37 7.08 5.60
C LEU A 263 -17.29 6.64 4.61
N VAL A 264 -16.12 7.25 4.71
CA VAL A 264 -14.97 6.93 3.86
C VAL A 264 -14.02 6.03 4.65
N PRO A 265 -13.83 4.76 4.24
CA PRO A 265 -12.81 3.90 4.83
C PRO A 265 -11.45 4.57 4.68
N ALA A 266 -10.72 4.73 5.78
CA ALA A 266 -9.48 5.49 5.74
C ALA A 266 -8.50 5.07 6.85
N MET A 267 -7.24 5.46 6.69
CA MET A 267 -6.18 5.18 7.66
C MET A 267 -5.17 6.31 7.68
N LYS A 268 -4.65 6.64 8.87
CA LYS A 268 -3.42 7.42 9.00
C LYS A 268 -2.23 6.47 9.04
N TRP A 269 -1.27 6.68 8.17
CA TRP A 269 -0.16 5.76 7.94
C TRP A 269 1.19 6.46 8.00
N GLY A 270 2.25 5.79 8.46
CA GLY A 270 3.58 6.39 8.63
C GLY A 270 3.95 6.71 10.09
N ASN A 271 5.00 7.48 10.34
CA ASN A 271 5.52 7.70 11.70
C ASN A 271 6.11 9.11 11.86
N ARG A 272 6.56 9.45 13.08
CA ARG A 272 7.11 10.78 13.35
C ARG A 272 8.40 11.09 12.59
N GLU A 273 9.18 10.07 12.22
CA GLU A 273 10.46 10.25 11.55
C GLU A 273 10.27 10.50 10.04
N GLN A 274 9.34 9.77 9.41
CA GLN A 274 9.10 9.78 7.97
C GLN A 274 7.91 10.64 7.55
N GLY A 275 7.11 11.10 8.52
CA GLY A 275 5.85 11.78 8.28
C GLY A 275 4.66 10.81 8.20
N TYR A 276 3.47 11.39 8.12
CA TYR A 276 2.21 10.66 8.01
C TYR A 276 1.53 10.94 6.67
N ALA A 277 0.97 9.91 6.07
CA ALA A 277 0.05 9.96 4.95
C ALA A 277 -1.36 9.58 5.40
N LEU A 278 -2.37 10.04 4.67
CA LEU A 278 -3.75 9.61 4.83
C LEU A 278 -4.12 8.78 3.60
N ILE A 279 -4.59 7.56 3.85
CA ILE A 279 -5.07 6.63 2.82
C ILE A 279 -6.59 6.67 2.87
N TYR A 280 -7.24 6.89 1.73
CA TYR A 280 -8.70 6.99 1.62
C TYR A 280 -9.24 5.98 0.61
N GLY A 281 -10.33 5.32 0.96
CA GLY A 281 -11.03 4.37 0.11
C GLY A 281 -10.17 3.24 -0.47
N PRO A 282 -9.20 2.66 0.27
CA PRO A 282 -8.42 1.55 -0.29
C PRO A 282 -9.35 0.35 -0.54
N MET A 283 -9.12 -0.39 -1.64
CA MET A 283 -9.96 -1.54 -2.01
C MET A 283 -9.63 -2.80 -1.18
N THR A 284 -8.43 -2.89 -0.62
CA THR A 284 -8.04 -3.91 0.37
C THR A 284 -7.40 -3.26 1.58
N LEU A 285 -7.49 -3.91 2.75
CA LEU A 285 -6.94 -3.40 4.00
C LEU A 285 -5.43 -3.23 3.87
N PRO A 286 -4.90 -1.98 3.95
CA PRO A 286 -3.47 -1.78 3.80
C PRO A 286 -2.73 -2.34 5.01
N GLU A 287 -1.59 -2.98 4.76
CA GLU A 287 -0.75 -3.54 5.81
C GLU A 287 0.37 -2.58 6.23
N MET A 288 0.92 -2.81 7.41
CA MET A 288 2.11 -2.10 7.85
C MET A 288 3.33 -2.72 7.16
N PRO A 289 4.03 -1.99 6.28
CA PRO A 289 5.18 -2.54 5.58
C PRO A 289 6.34 -2.78 6.54
N ALA A 290 7.02 -3.91 6.39
CA ALA A 290 8.28 -4.16 7.09
C ALA A 290 9.49 -3.62 6.31
N LEU A 291 9.33 -3.36 5.00
CA LEU A 291 10.36 -2.89 4.08
C LEU A 291 9.88 -1.66 3.30
N PRO A 292 10.73 -0.68 2.98
CA PRO A 292 10.35 0.48 2.17
C PRO A 292 9.72 0.14 0.81
N GLU A 293 10.14 -0.95 0.19
CA GLU A 293 9.62 -1.39 -1.10
C GLU A 293 8.18 -1.90 -0.98
N MET A 294 7.82 -2.53 0.14
CA MET A 294 6.42 -2.89 0.44
C MET A 294 5.57 -1.63 0.66
N ALA A 295 6.15 -0.61 1.32
CA ALA A 295 5.50 0.68 1.54
C ALA A 295 5.14 1.35 0.19
N GLN A 296 6.05 1.29 -0.78
CA GLN A 296 5.81 1.76 -2.14
C GLN A 296 4.67 0.98 -2.83
N GLY A 297 4.64 -0.35 -2.69
CA GLY A 297 3.56 -1.20 -3.22
C GLY A 297 2.20 -0.81 -2.67
N GLU A 298 2.08 -0.65 -1.34
CA GLU A 298 0.85 -0.19 -0.70
C GLU A 298 0.41 1.20 -1.19
N CYS A 299 1.36 2.13 -1.37
CA CYS A 299 1.03 3.46 -1.89
C CYS A 299 0.52 3.42 -3.33
N LEU A 300 1.07 2.55 -4.19
CA LEU A 300 0.65 2.45 -5.59
C LEU A 300 -0.71 1.80 -5.73
N ARG A 301 -0.99 0.78 -4.91
CA ARG A 301 -2.27 0.06 -4.90
C ARG A 301 -3.44 0.90 -4.37
N ALA A 302 -3.16 1.90 -3.54
CA ALA A 302 -4.17 2.77 -2.94
C ALA A 302 -4.42 4.10 -3.69
N GLN A 303 -3.76 4.31 -4.84
CA GLN A 303 -3.91 5.52 -5.68
C GLN A 303 -4.95 5.33 -6.77
#